data_AF-A0A2W4WI92-F1
#
_entry.id   AF-A0A2W4WI92-F1
#
_cell.length_a   1.000
_cell.length_b   1.000
_cell.length_c   1.000
_cell.angle_alpha   90.00
_cell.angle_beta   90.00
_cell.angle_gamma   90.00
#
_symmetry.space_group_name_H-M   'P 1'
#
loop_
_entity.id
_entity.type
_entity.pdbx_description
1 polymer ?
#
loop_
_entity_poly.entity_id
_entity_poly.type
_entity_poly.pdbx_seq_one_letter_code
_entity_poly.pdbx_strand_id
1 'polypeptide(L)'
;MTPLTNKQTSIIRTERGLTIAGTRITLYDVMDYVIASYPPKFIRAMLDLTEKQLNDALSYIETYRAEVEEEYNFVLKETEELRQYYEEQNRERTERIAAKPPKLGKEAIRVKLQVERAKLEARA
;
A
#
# COMPACT_ATOMS: atom_id res chain seq x y z
N MET A 1 -28.16 1.06 30.35
CA MET A 1 -26.86 0.80 29.72
C MET A 1 -26.28 2.14 29.31
N THR A 2 -25.28 2.62 30.04
CA THR A 2 -24.65 3.93 29.85
C THR A 2 -23.86 3.91 28.54
N PRO A 3 -24.03 4.88 27.62
CA PRO A 3 -23.17 4.98 26.46
C PRO A 3 -21.78 5.37 26.96
N LEU A 4 -20.78 4.53 26.66
CA LEU A 4 -19.39 4.83 26.93
C LEU A 4 -19.05 6.15 26.24
N THR A 5 -18.67 7.13 27.05
CA THR A 5 -18.19 8.45 26.65
C THR A 5 -17.30 8.38 25.42
N ASN A 6 -17.66 9.18 24.42
CA ASN A 6 -16.98 9.45 23.16
C ASN A 6 -15.54 9.96 23.38
N LYS A 7 -14.62 9.07 23.79
CA LYS A 7 -13.20 9.25 23.53
C LYS A 7 -13.05 8.98 22.04
N GLN A 8 -12.76 10.02 21.29
CA GLN A 8 -12.42 9.90 19.87
C GLN A 8 -11.18 9.00 19.79
N THR A 9 -11.38 7.70 19.59
CA THR A 9 -10.30 6.73 19.52
C THR A 9 -9.50 7.03 18.28
N SER A 10 -8.19 7.23 18.47
CA SER A 10 -7.25 7.53 17.39
C SER A 10 -7.14 6.40 16.38
N ILE A 11 -7.43 5.16 16.81
CA ILE A 11 -7.54 3.97 15.98
C ILE A 11 -9.01 3.52 15.99
N ILE A 12 -9.57 3.28 14.80
CA ILE A 12 -10.93 2.83 14.59
C ILE A 12 -10.95 1.58 13.71
N ARG A 13 -11.89 0.67 13.97
CA ARG A 13 -12.11 -0.52 13.13
C ARG A 13 -13.00 -0.14 11.94
N THR A 14 -12.52 -0.38 10.73
CA THR A 14 -13.29 -0.17 9.49
C THR A 14 -13.36 -1.47 8.66
N GLU A 15 -14.02 -1.41 7.50
CA GLU A 15 -14.01 -2.49 6.51
C GLU A 15 -12.61 -2.89 6.04
N ARG A 16 -11.60 -2.01 6.21
CA ARG A 16 -10.19 -2.24 5.85
C ARG A 16 -9.35 -2.76 7.01
N GLY A 17 -9.94 -2.94 8.20
CA GLY A 17 -9.24 -3.28 9.44
C GLY A 17 -8.96 -2.07 10.33
N LEU A 18 -7.91 -2.16 11.15
CA LEU A 18 -7.52 -1.11 12.09
C LEU A 18 -6.97 0.11 11.35
N THR A 19 -7.69 1.23 11.43
CA THR A 19 -7.44 2.44 10.65
C THR A 19 -7.20 3.64 11.57
N ILE A 20 -6.27 4.52 11.21
CA ILE A 20 -6.04 5.77 11.91
C ILE A 20 -7.21 6.72 11.64
N ALA A 21 -7.82 7.24 12.70
CA ALA A 21 -8.97 8.13 12.60
C ALA A 21 -8.63 9.39 11.78
N GLY A 22 -9.53 9.73 10.86
CA GLY A 22 -9.39 10.87 9.96
C GLY A 22 -8.53 10.60 8.72
N THR A 23 -8.02 9.37 8.53
CA THR A 23 -7.29 8.98 7.33
C THR A 23 -7.83 7.67 6.76
N ARG A 24 -7.30 7.26 5.60
CA ARG A 24 -7.49 5.90 5.04
C ARG A 24 -6.31 4.98 5.34
N ILE A 25 -5.41 5.40 6.23
CA ILE A 25 -4.16 4.70 6.51
C ILE A 25 -4.42 3.68 7.62
N THR A 26 -4.11 2.43 7.32
CA THR A 26 -4.24 1.31 8.24
C THR A 26 -3.01 1.21 9.15
N LEU A 27 -3.15 0.51 10.28
CA LEU A 27 -1.98 0.14 11.07
C LEU A 27 -1.04 -0.79 10.29
N TYR A 28 -1.55 -1.55 9.32
CA TYR A 28 -0.75 -2.43 8.47
C TYR A 28 0.19 -1.62 7.56
N ASP A 29 -0.28 -0.48 7.02
CA ASP A 29 0.56 0.45 6.27
C ASP A 29 1.70 1.02 7.12
N VAL A 30 1.45 1.25 8.42
CA VAL A 30 2.49 1.70 9.37
C VAL A 30 3.44 0.55 9.71
N MET A 31 2.93 -0.66 9.87
CA MET A 31 3.69 -1.88 10.18
C MET A 31 4.74 -2.19 9.11
N ASP A 32 4.44 -1.98 7.82
CA ASP A 32 5.41 -2.15 6.73
C ASP A 32 6.71 -1.37 6.99
N TYR A 33 6.59 -0.13 7.47
CA TYR A 33 7.75 0.70 7.79
C TYR A 33 8.38 0.37 9.14
N VAL A 34 7.58 0.00 10.14
CA VAL A 34 8.08 -0.37 11.47
C VAL A 34 8.91 -1.66 11.39
N ILE A 35 8.43 -2.68 10.67
CA ILE A 35 9.16 -3.93 10.44
C ILE A 35 10.47 -3.66 9.69
N ALA A 36 10.43 -2.80 8.67
CA ALA A 36 11.62 -2.36 7.95
C ALA A 36 12.50 -1.38 8.76
N SER A 37 12.20 -1.14 10.04
CA SER A 37 13.00 -0.34 10.98
C SER A 37 13.23 1.11 10.52
N TYR A 38 12.27 1.70 9.80
CA TYR A 38 12.36 3.09 9.41
C TYR A 38 12.21 4.04 10.61
N PRO A 39 12.95 5.16 10.64
CA PRO A 39 12.79 6.16 11.70
C PRO A 39 11.36 6.75 11.72
N PRO A 40 10.75 7.00 12.89
CA PRO A 40 9.38 7.55 12.98
C PRO A 40 9.17 8.84 12.18
N LYS A 41 10.17 9.72 12.12
CA LYS A 41 10.11 10.96 11.30
C LYS A 41 9.92 10.67 9.81
N PHE A 42 10.49 9.57 9.32
CA PHE A 42 10.36 9.14 7.93
C PHE A 42 8.95 8.57 7.68
N ILE A 43 8.49 7.68 8.56
CA ILE A 43 7.14 7.09 8.48
C ILE A 43 6.07 8.18 8.45
N ARG A 44 6.22 9.20 9.32
CA ARG A 44 5.34 10.36 9.37
C ARG A 44 5.23 11.07 8.02
N ALA A 45 6.37 11.35 7.40
CA ALA A 45 6.43 12.08 6.14
C ALA A 45 5.91 11.24 4.97
N MET A 46 6.22 9.95 4.96
CA MET A 46 5.82 9.04 3.89
C MET A 46 4.31 8.80 3.87
N LEU A 47 3.69 8.72 5.04
CA LEU A 47 2.26 8.48 5.21
C LEU A 47 1.44 9.78 5.38
N ASP A 48 2.07 10.96 5.28
CA ASP A 48 1.42 12.26 5.51
C ASP A 48 0.60 12.32 6.81
N LEU A 49 1.18 11.77 7.88
CA LEU A 49 0.53 11.71 9.20
C LEU A 49 0.91 12.91 10.07
N THR A 50 -0.03 13.35 10.89
CA THR A 50 0.31 14.25 12.00
C THR A 50 1.17 13.51 13.04
N GLU A 51 1.97 14.26 13.81
CA GLU A 51 2.77 13.69 14.88
C GLU A 51 1.91 12.93 15.91
N LYS A 52 0.73 13.48 16.24
CA LYS A 52 -0.22 12.83 17.13
C LYS A 52 -0.71 11.49 16.56
N GLN A 53 -1.12 11.46 15.30
CA GLN A 53 -1.59 10.23 14.65
C GLN A 53 -0.53 9.15 14.61
N LEU A 54 0.72 9.50 14.27
CA LEU A 54 1.82 8.54 14.27
C LEU A 54 2.09 8.00 15.68
N ASN A 55 2.19 8.87 16.68
CA ASN A 55 2.46 8.44 18.05
C ASN A 55 1.34 7.55 18.61
N ASP A 56 0.08 7.91 18.33
CA ASP A 56 -1.08 7.10 18.70
C ASP A 56 -1.04 5.71 18.01
N ALA A 57 -0.64 5.66 16.73
CA ALA A 57 -0.49 4.41 15.99
C ALA A 57 0.64 3.52 16.53
N LEU A 58 1.82 4.09 16.76
CA LEU A 58 2.97 3.37 17.33
C LEU A 58 2.65 2.85 18.73
N SER A 59 2.02 3.66 19.58
CA SER A 59 1.61 3.25 20.92
C SER A 59 0.58 2.13 20.90
N TYR A 60 -0.37 2.16 19.96
CA TYR A 60 -1.34 1.07 19.78
C TYR A 60 -0.65 -0.22 19.36
N ILE A 61 0.25 -0.15 18.38
CA ILE A 61 1.02 -1.30 17.89
C ILE A 61 1.85 -1.91 19.02
N GLU A 62 2.52 -1.10 19.84
CA GLU A 62 3.31 -1.61 20.97
C GLU A 62 2.42 -2.27 22.04
N THR A 63 1.25 -1.69 22.32
CA THR A 63 0.33 -2.20 23.35
C THR A 63 -0.33 -3.52 22.94
N TYR A 64 -0.70 -3.65 21.66
CA TYR A 64 -1.45 -4.79 21.12
C TYR A 64 -0.62 -5.61 20.12
N ARG A 65 0.70 -5.66 20.32
CA ARG A 65 1.65 -6.15 19.33
C ARG A 65 1.32 -7.52 18.75
N ALA A 66 1.02 -8.50 19.61
CA ALA A 66 0.73 -9.86 19.16
C ALA A 66 -0.52 -9.92 18.27
N GLU A 67 -1.61 -9.24 18.67
CA GLU A 67 -2.87 -9.21 17.91
C GLU A 67 -2.69 -8.48 16.57
N VAL A 68 -1.95 -7.37 16.56
CA VAL A 68 -1.69 -6.59 15.35
C VAL A 68 -0.77 -7.34 14.39
N GLU A 69 0.27 -8.01 14.89
CA GLU A 69 1.17 -8.83 14.06
C GLU A 69 0.45 -10.06 13.47
N GLU A 70 -0.43 -10.71 14.22
CA GLU A 70 -1.25 -11.83 13.71
C GLU A 70 -2.15 -11.36 12.56
N GLU A 71 -2.88 -10.26 12.76
CA GLU A 71 -3.75 -9.70 11.74
C GLU A 71 -2.98 -9.20 10.52
N TYR A 72 -1.83 -8.56 10.73
CA TYR A 72 -0.93 -8.13 9.65
C TYR A 72 -0.49 -9.30 8.76
N ASN A 73 -0.05 -10.40 9.38
CA ASN A 73 0.36 -11.60 8.64
C ASN A 73 -0.80 -12.23 7.87
N PHE A 74 -2.01 -12.21 8.44
CA PHE A 74 -3.21 -12.68 7.75
C PHE A 74 -3.51 -11.84 6.50
N VAL A 75 -3.46 -10.51 6.60
CA VAL A 75 -3.67 -9.60 5.47
C VAL A 75 -2.61 -9.79 4.38
N LEU A 76 -1.34 -9.97 4.73
CA LEU A 76 -0.27 -10.26 3.77
C LEU A 76 -0.54 -11.56 2.98
N LYS A 77 -1.02 -12.59 3.67
CA LYS A 77 -1.36 -13.85 3.03
C LYS A 77 -2.54 -13.69 2.06
N GLU A 78 -3.64 -13.10 2.50
CA GLU A 78 -4.82 -12.92 1.65
C GLU A 78 -4.52 -12.03 0.43
N THR A 79 -3.72 -10.97 0.62
CA THR A 79 -3.35 -10.08 -0.49
C THR A 79 -2.50 -10.78 -1.53
N GLU A 80 -1.54 -11.61 -1.14
CA GLU A 80 -0.73 -12.39 -2.08
C GLU A 80 -1.55 -13.48 -2.79
N GLU A 81 -2.45 -14.17 -2.08
CA GLU A 81 -3.38 -15.14 -2.69
C GLU A 81 -4.29 -14.48 -3.73
N LEU A 82 -4.86 -13.31 -3.39
CA LEU A 82 -5.72 -12.55 -4.29
C LEU A 82 -4.96 -12.05 -5.51
N ARG A 83 -3.72 -11.59 -5.30
CA ARG A 83 -2.83 -11.15 -6.37
C ARG A 83 -2.56 -12.30 -7.34
N GLN A 84 -2.14 -13.46 -6.85
CA GLN A 84 -1.86 -14.64 -7.68
C GLN A 84 -3.11 -15.08 -8.46
N TYR A 85 -4.27 -15.09 -7.80
CA TYR A 85 -5.54 -15.41 -8.45
C TYR A 85 -5.82 -14.47 -9.63
N TYR A 86 -5.73 -13.14 -9.44
CA TYR A 86 -6.00 -12.20 -10.52
C TYR A 86 -4.89 -12.14 -11.57
N GLU A 87 -3.63 -12.38 -11.22
CA GLU A 87 -2.54 -12.50 -12.18
C GLU A 87 -2.78 -13.69 -13.13
N GLU A 88 -3.19 -14.85 -12.59
CA GLU A 88 -3.53 -16.04 -13.38
C GLU A 88 -4.73 -15.77 -14.30
N GLN A 89 -5.83 -15.24 -13.74
CA GLN A 89 -7.04 -14.92 -14.51
C GLN A 89 -6.77 -13.89 -15.62
N ASN A 90 -5.89 -12.93 -15.36
CA ASN A 90 -5.56 -11.88 -16.32
C ASN A 90 -4.41 -12.24 -17.26
N ARG A 91 -3.77 -13.41 -17.14
CA ARG A 91 -2.60 -13.79 -17.94
C ARG A 91 -2.90 -13.69 -19.44
N GLU A 92 -3.91 -14.42 -19.91
CA GLU A 92 -4.30 -14.39 -21.33
C GLU A 92 -4.69 -12.99 -21.81
N ARG A 93 -5.43 -12.25 -20.98
CA ARG A 93 -5.85 -10.88 -21.32
C ARG A 93 -4.65 -9.96 -21.48
N THR A 94 -3.66 -10.10 -20.60
CA THR A 94 -2.42 -9.32 -20.62
C THR A 94 -1.59 -9.66 -21.84
N GLU A 95 -1.43 -10.95 -22.17
CA GLU A 95 -0.77 -11.42 -23.39
C GLU A 95 -1.46 -10.88 -24.65
N ARG A 96 -2.79 -10.97 -24.72
CA ARG A 96 -3.57 -10.42 -25.83
C ARG A 96 -3.40 -8.91 -25.97
N ILE A 97 -3.33 -8.17 -24.86
CA ILE A 97 -3.10 -6.71 -24.89
C ILE A 97 -1.67 -6.42 -25.36
N ALA A 98 -0.68 -7.18 -24.90
CA ALA A 98 0.72 -7.01 -25.30
C ALA A 98 0.94 -7.31 -26.80
N ALA A 99 0.25 -8.31 -27.33
CA ALA A 99 0.31 -8.68 -28.76
C ALA A 99 -0.41 -7.70 -29.69
N LYS A 100 -1.24 -6.77 -29.16
CA LYS A 100 -1.97 -5.82 -30.02
C LYS A 100 -1.01 -4.87 -30.72
N PRO A 101 -1.19 -4.65 -32.04
CA PRO A 101 -0.38 -3.69 -32.77
C PRO A 101 -0.57 -2.27 -32.22
N PRO A 102 0.40 -1.36 -32.47
CA PRO A 102 0.24 0.05 -32.20
C PRO A 102 -1.07 0.60 -32.78
N LYS A 103 -1.71 1.50 -32.04
CA LYS A 103 -2.81 2.28 -32.62
C LYS A 103 -2.26 3.08 -33.81
N LEU A 104 -2.97 3.00 -34.93
CA LEU A 104 -2.67 3.78 -36.14
C LEU A 104 -2.50 5.26 -35.79
N GLY A 105 -1.50 5.92 -36.39
CA GLY A 105 -1.17 7.32 -36.13
C GLY A 105 -0.30 7.60 -34.90
N LYS A 106 0.13 6.57 -34.13
CA LYS A 106 1.07 6.73 -33.01
C LYS A 106 2.49 6.24 -33.29
N GLU A 107 2.80 5.87 -34.53
CA GLU A 107 4.09 5.31 -34.94
C GLU A 107 5.26 6.25 -34.64
N ALA A 108 5.14 7.52 -35.04
CA ALA A 108 6.19 8.52 -34.82
C ALA A 108 6.49 8.75 -33.33
N ILE A 109 5.47 8.70 -32.46
CA ILE A 109 5.64 8.82 -31.01
C ILE A 109 6.36 7.58 -30.45
N ARG A 110 6.03 6.39 -30.96
CA ARG A 110 6.64 5.13 -30.53
C ARG A 110 8.12 5.04 -30.91
N VAL A 111 8.49 5.50 -32.11
CA VAL A 111 9.89 5.56 -32.54
C VAL A 111 10.70 6.49 -31.62
N LYS A 112 10.17 7.67 -31.29
CA LYS A 112 10.83 8.57 -30.32
C LYS A 112 11.01 7.93 -28.94
N LEU A 113 9.99 7.25 -28.43
CA LEU A 113 10.06 6.52 -27.17
C LEU A 113 11.12 5.41 -27.18
N GLN A 114 11.24 4.66 -28.28
CA GLN A 114 12.24 3.60 -28.41
C GLN A 114 13.67 4.17 -28.42
N VAL A 115 13.89 5.28 -29.13
CA VAL A 115 15.20 5.96 -29.18
C VAL A 115 15.60 6.46 -27.80
N GLU A 116 14.69 7.13 -27.08
CA GLU A 116 14.99 7.61 -25.72
C GLU A 116 15.21 6.46 -24.73
N ARG A 117 14.44 5.38 -24.84
CA ARG A 117 14.65 4.18 -24.03
C ARG A 117 16.03 3.57 -24.25
N ALA A 118 16.46 3.42 -25.50
CA ALA A 118 17.79 2.88 -25.83
C ALA A 118 18.93 3.78 -25.31
N LYS A 119 18.75 5.11 -25.33
CA LYS A 119 19.73 6.05 -24.74
C LYS A 119 19.84 5.92 -23.21
N LEU A 120 18.72 5.66 -22.52
CA LEU A 120 18.72 5.45 -21.07
C LEU A 120 19.39 4.12 -20.72
N GLU A 121 19.08 3.05 -21.45
CA GLU A 121 19.69 1.73 -21.25
C GLU A 121 21.20 1.73 -21.54
N ALA A 122 21.68 2.54 -22.50
CA ALA A 122 23.11 2.69 -22.78
C ALA A 122 23.88 3.59 -21.78
N ARG A 123 23.16 4.31 -20.91
CA ARG A 123 23.74 5.17 -19.86
C ARG A 123 23.75 4.52 -18.47
N ALA A 124 22.99 3.44 -18.30
CA ALA A 124 22.96 2.62 -17.09
C ALA A 124 24.10 1.60 -17.10
#